data_AF-A0A966KDZ1-F1
#
_entry.id   AF-A0A966KDZ1-F1
#
_cell.length_a   1.000
_cell.length_b   1.000
_cell.length_c   1.000
_cell.angle_alpha   90.00
_cell.angle_beta   90.00
_cell.angle_gamma   90.00
#
_symmetry.space_group_name_H-M   'P 1'
#
loop_
_entity.id
_entity.type
_entity.pdbx_description
1 polymer ?
#
loop_
_entity_poly.entity_id
_entity_poly.type
_entity_poly.pdbx_seq_one_letter_code
_entity_poly.pdbx_strand_id
1 'polypeptide(L)'
;YQVPIPEPLRFLEPRETETRKMHGLEEYGLMHVKLYEDIARHGEIATAYAYPVKVEERYVMDPSPIPKFDNPKLESPALQLFGAGREQRIYALPPYTKVVSLDFEDYPFDPSKAAHPCALCGAEDSYLDEVIVDDAGGRMFVCSDTDYCASRRETGEAA
;
A
#
# COMPACT_ATOMS: atom_id res chain seq x y z
N TYR A 1 6.07 11.03 1.04
CA TYR A 1 5.49 10.22 -0.06
C TYR A 1 5.19 11.10 -1.26
N GLN A 2 5.59 10.64 -2.45
CA GLN A 2 5.18 11.24 -3.72
C GLN A 2 3.87 10.61 -4.18
N VAL A 3 2.87 11.44 -4.50
CA VAL A 3 1.51 10.96 -4.76
C VAL A 3 1.08 11.35 -6.18
N PRO A 4 0.80 10.38 -7.06
CA PRO A 4 0.31 10.68 -8.40
C PRO A 4 -1.19 11.06 -8.41
N ILE A 5 -2.00 10.36 -7.60
CA ILE A 5 -3.44 10.55 -7.44
C ILE A 5 -3.74 10.55 -5.94
N PRO A 6 -4.11 11.70 -5.32
CA PRO A 6 -4.32 11.81 -3.88
C PRO A 6 -5.73 11.40 -3.42
N GLU A 7 -6.62 11.13 -4.37
CA GLU A 7 -8.04 10.91 -4.13
C GLU A 7 -8.33 9.39 -4.20
N PRO A 8 -8.56 8.70 -3.06
CA PRO A 8 -8.77 7.26 -3.05
C PRO A 8 -10.03 6.84 -3.82
N LEU A 9 -11.03 7.74 -3.94
CA LEU A 9 -12.27 7.45 -4.67
C LEU A 9 -12.16 7.74 -6.17
N ARG A 10 -11.01 8.19 -6.69
CA ARG A 10 -10.88 8.75 -8.05
C ARG A 10 -11.32 7.79 -9.16
N PHE A 11 -11.06 6.50 -9.00
CA PHE A 11 -11.42 5.48 -9.98
C PHE A 11 -12.90 5.08 -9.94
N LEU A 12 -13.61 5.46 -8.89
CA LEU A 12 -15.05 5.24 -8.73
C LEU A 12 -15.85 6.48 -9.09
N GLU A 13 -15.38 7.65 -8.66
CA GLU A 13 -15.95 8.96 -8.99
C GLU A 13 -14.84 9.89 -9.50
N PRO A 14 -14.79 10.16 -10.81
CA PRO A 14 -13.73 10.97 -11.40
C PRO A 14 -13.85 12.47 -11.08
N ARG A 15 -15.00 12.96 -10.59
CA ARG A 15 -15.22 14.39 -10.34
C ARG A 15 -14.86 14.77 -8.92
N GLU A 16 -13.89 15.68 -8.79
CA GLU A 16 -13.46 16.19 -7.48
C GLU A 16 -14.58 16.93 -6.71
N THR A 17 -15.53 17.56 -7.41
CA THR A 17 -16.67 18.22 -6.77
C THR A 17 -17.56 17.24 -6.01
N GLU A 18 -17.63 15.99 -6.46
CA GLU A 18 -18.41 14.94 -5.82
C GLU A 18 -17.59 14.25 -4.73
N THR A 19 -16.34 13.84 -5.02
CA THR A 19 -15.51 13.19 -4.00
C THR A 19 -15.26 14.08 -2.78
N ARG A 20 -15.14 15.39 -2.96
CA ARG A 20 -15.06 16.35 -1.84
C ARG A 20 -16.31 16.34 -0.96
N LYS A 21 -17.51 16.21 -1.54
CA LYS A 21 -18.76 16.07 -0.76
C LYS A 21 -18.78 14.74 -0.02
N MET A 22 -18.38 13.66 -0.68
CA MET A 22 -18.33 12.32 -0.08
C MET A 22 -17.39 12.32 1.13
N HIS A 23 -16.19 12.91 1.02
CA HIS A 23 -15.29 13.12 2.16
C HIS A 23 -15.89 14.01 3.26
N GLY A 24 -16.65 15.04 2.88
CA GLY A 24 -17.32 15.94 3.83
C GLY A 24 -18.48 15.31 4.59
N LEU A 25 -19.15 14.32 3.99
CA LEU A 25 -20.30 13.59 4.52
C LEU A 25 -19.97 12.19 5.02
N GLU A 26 -18.70 11.77 4.92
CA GLU A 26 -18.24 10.42 5.29
C GLU A 26 -18.87 9.29 4.46
N GLU A 27 -19.21 9.57 3.20
CA GLU A 27 -19.89 8.62 2.30
C GLU A 27 -18.90 7.65 1.60
N TYR A 28 -18.25 6.79 2.38
CA TYR A 28 -17.26 5.83 1.85
C TYR A 28 -17.81 4.46 1.46
N GLY A 29 -19.14 4.30 1.42
CA GLY A 29 -19.79 3.04 1.04
C GLY A 29 -19.36 2.55 -0.34
N LEU A 30 -19.12 3.47 -1.29
CA LEU A 30 -18.68 3.14 -2.65
C LEU A 30 -17.35 2.35 -2.67
N MET A 31 -16.43 2.67 -1.76
CA MET A 31 -15.14 1.98 -1.66
C MET A 31 -15.34 0.53 -1.21
N HIS A 32 -16.23 0.30 -0.23
CA HIS A 32 -16.54 -1.06 0.22
C HIS A 32 -17.20 -1.88 -0.89
N VAL A 33 -18.11 -1.28 -1.67
CA VAL A 33 -18.71 -1.96 -2.84
C VAL A 33 -17.63 -2.41 -3.83
N LYS A 34 -16.66 -1.52 -4.16
CA LYS A 34 -15.53 -1.86 -5.03
C LYS A 34 -14.74 -3.06 -4.52
N LEU A 35 -14.34 -3.04 -3.25
CA LEU A 35 -13.53 -4.12 -2.67
C LEU A 35 -14.30 -5.45 -2.68
N TYR A 36 -15.62 -5.41 -2.44
CA TYR A 36 -16.45 -6.60 -2.50
C TYR A 36 -16.66 -7.12 -3.94
N GLU A 37 -16.73 -6.22 -4.93
CA GLU A 37 -16.77 -6.61 -6.34
C GLU A 37 -15.50 -7.36 -6.78
N ASP A 38 -14.32 -6.93 -6.30
CA ASP A 38 -13.07 -7.65 -6.54
C ASP A 38 -13.15 -9.07 -5.98
N ILE A 39 -13.59 -9.22 -4.73
CA ILE A 39 -13.76 -10.52 -4.05
C ILE A 39 -14.74 -11.40 -4.84
N ALA A 40 -15.89 -10.87 -5.23
CA ALA A 40 -16.90 -11.63 -5.96
C ALA A 40 -16.41 -12.12 -7.34
N ARG A 41 -15.50 -11.39 -7.98
CA ARG A 41 -14.96 -11.73 -9.31
C ARG A 41 -13.72 -12.62 -9.25
N HIS A 42 -12.85 -12.40 -8.26
CA HIS A 42 -11.50 -12.97 -8.23
C HIS A 42 -11.24 -13.87 -7.02
N GLY A 43 -12.14 -13.89 -6.04
CA GLY A 43 -11.97 -14.60 -4.76
C GLY A 43 -11.06 -13.86 -3.76
N GLU A 44 -10.46 -12.75 -4.17
CA GLU A 44 -9.58 -11.91 -3.37
C GLU A 44 -9.70 -10.44 -3.80
N ILE A 45 -9.20 -9.53 -2.96
CA ILE A 45 -9.13 -8.11 -3.30
C ILE A 45 -7.95 -7.91 -4.26
N ALA A 46 -8.24 -7.51 -5.50
CA ALA A 46 -7.24 -7.36 -6.57
C ALA A 46 -6.30 -6.15 -6.41
N THR A 47 -6.57 -5.28 -5.43
CA THR A 47 -5.78 -4.06 -5.20
C THR A 47 -4.44 -4.41 -4.55
N ALA A 48 -3.33 -4.35 -5.32
CA ALA A 48 -2.00 -4.73 -4.83
C ALA A 48 -1.17 -3.56 -4.27
N TYR A 49 -1.44 -2.33 -4.70
CA TYR A 49 -0.75 -1.10 -4.29
C TYR A 49 -1.75 0.06 -4.19
N ALA A 50 -1.35 1.18 -3.56
CA ALA A 50 -2.24 2.31 -3.27
C ALA A 50 -3.54 1.84 -2.57
N TYR A 51 -3.40 0.86 -1.66
CA TYR A 51 -4.53 0.20 -1.04
C TYR A 51 -5.18 1.15 -0.01
N PRO A 52 -6.49 1.43 -0.11
CA PRO A 52 -7.14 2.47 0.69
C PRO A 52 -7.10 2.15 2.19
N VAL A 53 -6.76 3.16 2.98
CA VAL A 53 -6.71 3.07 4.45
C VAL A 53 -7.71 4.03 5.08
N LYS A 54 -8.23 3.68 6.26
CA LYS A 54 -9.04 4.54 7.12
C LYS A 54 -8.16 5.10 8.24
N VAL A 55 -8.06 6.42 8.28
CA VAL A 55 -7.23 7.20 9.21
C VAL A 55 -8.12 7.79 10.31
N GLU A 56 -7.73 7.58 11.58
CA GLU A 56 -8.46 8.08 12.76
C GLU A 56 -9.96 7.77 12.70
N GLU A 57 -10.28 6.56 12.22
CA GLU A 57 -11.64 6.04 12.06
C GLU A 57 -12.57 6.90 11.20
N ARG A 58 -12.01 7.90 10.48
CA ARG A 58 -12.79 8.94 9.81
C ARG A 58 -12.45 9.07 8.34
N TYR A 59 -11.21 9.41 7.99
CA TYR A 59 -10.88 9.71 6.59
C TYR A 59 -10.40 8.45 5.87
N VAL A 60 -11.03 8.10 4.75
CA VAL A 60 -10.40 7.20 3.79
C VAL A 60 -9.32 7.97 3.05
N MET A 61 -8.13 7.38 2.94
CA MET A 61 -6.93 8.02 2.42
C MET A 61 -6.22 7.10 1.42
N ASP A 62 -5.67 7.69 0.36
CA ASP A 62 -4.71 7.05 -0.53
C ASP A 62 -3.31 7.09 0.12
N PRO A 63 -2.66 5.96 0.42
CA PRO A 63 -1.36 5.95 1.08
C PRO A 63 -0.18 6.14 0.10
N SER A 64 -0.41 6.74 -1.07
CA SER A 64 0.50 6.77 -2.23
C SER A 64 0.68 5.37 -2.85
N PRO A 65 1.41 5.21 -3.97
CA PRO A 65 1.55 3.93 -4.67
C PRO A 65 2.54 2.99 -3.97
N ILE A 66 2.49 2.92 -2.64
CA ILE A 66 3.18 1.89 -1.86
C ILE A 66 2.46 0.55 -2.06
N PRO A 67 3.17 -0.59 -2.00
CA PRO A 67 2.54 -1.90 -1.98
C PRO A 67 1.69 -2.03 -0.72
N LYS A 68 0.60 -2.81 -0.78
CA LYS A 68 -0.24 -3.08 0.40
C LYS A 68 0.57 -3.69 1.57
N PHE A 69 1.68 -4.38 1.26
CA PHE A 69 2.67 -4.85 2.24
C PHE A 69 3.13 -3.76 3.22
N ASP A 70 3.24 -2.51 2.76
CA ASP A 70 3.73 -1.40 3.58
C ASP A 70 2.63 -0.68 4.37
N ASN A 71 1.34 -0.94 4.12
CA ASN A 71 0.25 -0.26 4.83
C ASN A 71 0.33 -0.39 6.36
N PRO A 72 0.66 -1.56 6.95
CA PRO A 72 0.80 -1.68 8.41
C PRO A 72 1.88 -0.77 9.00
N LYS A 73 2.87 -0.34 8.19
CA LYS A 73 3.96 0.55 8.62
C LYS A 73 3.54 2.02 8.69
N LEU A 74 2.33 2.36 8.23
CA LEU A 74 1.80 3.72 8.29
C LEU A 74 1.44 4.13 9.74
N GLU A 75 1.23 3.18 10.64
CA GLU A 75 1.19 3.49 12.08
C GLU A 75 2.62 3.53 12.62
N SER A 76 3.16 4.74 12.74
CA SER A 76 4.60 4.96 12.96
C SER A 76 4.85 6.17 13.89
N PRO A 77 5.98 6.19 14.63
CA PRO A 77 6.40 7.36 15.39
C PRO A 77 6.88 8.53 14.50
N ALA A 78 7.05 8.32 13.19
CA ALA A 78 7.49 9.37 12.27
C ALA A 78 6.30 10.18 11.72
N LEU A 79 6.52 11.48 11.48
CA LEU A 79 5.60 12.31 10.70
C LEU A 79 5.66 11.88 9.23
N GLN A 80 4.50 11.61 8.64
CA GLN A 80 4.38 11.24 7.24
C GLN A 80 3.67 12.33 6.45
N LEU A 81 4.33 12.82 5.40
CA LEU A 81 3.80 13.86 4.52
C LEU A 81 3.59 13.30 3.12
N PHE A 82 2.41 13.57 2.56
CA PHE A 82 1.98 13.10 1.25
C PHE A 82 1.72 14.30 0.35
N GLY A 83 2.43 14.37 -0.78
CA GLY A 83 2.36 15.50 -1.70
C GLY A 83 1.99 15.07 -3.10
N ALA A 84 0.87 15.57 -3.61
CA ALA A 84 0.45 15.43 -5.00
C ALA A 84 0.60 16.77 -5.72
N GLY A 85 1.75 17.00 -6.35
CA GLY A 85 2.07 18.28 -7.00
C GLY A 85 1.12 18.62 -8.16
N ARG A 86 0.90 17.67 -9.07
CA ARG A 86 0.02 17.85 -10.24
C ARG A 86 -1.44 18.10 -9.85
N GLU A 87 -1.91 17.47 -8.78
CA GLU A 87 -3.29 17.56 -8.27
C GLU A 87 -3.45 18.65 -7.20
N GLN A 88 -2.36 19.32 -6.83
CA GLN A 88 -2.29 20.39 -5.83
C GLN A 88 -2.89 19.99 -4.46
N ARG A 89 -2.54 18.81 -3.95
CA ARG A 89 -2.99 18.33 -2.63
C ARG A 89 -1.81 17.99 -1.74
N ILE A 90 -1.97 18.28 -0.45
CA ILE A 90 -1.05 17.88 0.61
C ILE A 90 -1.91 17.31 1.75
N TYR A 91 -1.49 16.18 2.29
CA TYR A 91 -2.08 15.55 3.45
C TYR A 91 -0.99 14.89 4.28
N ALA A 92 -1.31 14.53 5.53
CA ALA A 92 -0.33 14.07 6.49
C ALA A 92 -0.92 13.05 7.46
N LEU A 93 -0.06 12.15 7.94
CA LEU A 93 -0.31 11.35 9.12
C LEU A 93 0.65 11.83 10.22
N PRO A 94 0.13 12.42 11.30
CA PRO A 94 0.93 12.67 12.50
C PRO A 94 1.55 11.37 13.07
N PRO A 95 2.60 11.47 13.89
CA PRO A 95 3.09 10.33 14.67
C PRO A 95 1.98 9.64 15.48
N TYR A 96 2.04 8.30 15.57
CA TYR A 96 1.11 7.47 16.34
C TYR A 96 -0.37 7.61 15.95
N THR A 97 -0.63 7.97 14.69
CA THR A 97 -1.98 8.04 14.14
C THR A 97 -2.47 6.63 13.82
N LYS A 98 -3.72 6.33 14.19
CA LYS A 98 -4.34 5.04 13.87
C LYS A 98 -4.64 4.96 12.38
N VAL A 99 -4.07 3.98 11.69
CA VAL A 99 -4.27 3.74 10.26
C VAL A 99 -4.64 2.29 10.03
N VAL A 100 -5.83 2.04 9.48
CA VAL A 100 -6.35 0.67 9.26
C VAL A 100 -6.67 0.49 7.80
N SER A 101 -6.08 -0.50 7.13
CA SER A 101 -6.46 -0.88 5.76
C SER A 101 -7.93 -1.30 5.72
N LEU A 102 -8.68 -0.86 4.70
CA LEU A 102 -10.07 -1.28 4.53
C LEU A 102 -10.16 -2.78 4.22
N ASP A 103 -10.94 -3.53 4.97
CA ASP A 103 -11.16 -4.96 4.77
C ASP A 103 -12.58 -5.35 5.19
N PHE A 104 -12.85 -6.67 5.24
CA PHE A 104 -14.11 -7.22 5.74
C PHE A 104 -13.81 -8.29 6.80
N GLU A 105 -14.76 -8.55 7.69
CA GLU A 105 -14.62 -9.59 8.72
C GLU A 105 -14.32 -10.98 8.10
N ASP A 106 -14.99 -11.31 6.99
CA ASP A 106 -14.79 -12.57 6.27
C ASP A 106 -13.59 -12.55 5.30
N TYR A 107 -13.04 -11.36 5.01
CA TYR A 107 -11.91 -11.16 4.09
C TYR A 107 -10.94 -10.14 4.69
N PRO A 108 -10.16 -10.56 5.70
CA PRO A 108 -9.25 -9.66 6.41
C PRO A 108 -8.12 -9.18 5.51
N PHE A 109 -7.54 -8.02 5.86
CA PHE A 109 -6.41 -7.46 5.13
C PHE A 109 -5.17 -8.39 5.17
N ASP A 110 -4.65 -8.72 3.99
CA ASP A 110 -3.41 -9.49 3.83
C ASP A 110 -2.29 -8.61 3.24
N PRO A 111 -1.24 -8.27 4.03
CA PRO A 111 -0.04 -7.57 3.56
C PRO A 111 0.87 -8.53 2.78
N SER A 112 0.35 -9.12 1.70
CA SER A 112 1.04 -10.15 0.93
C SER A 112 2.30 -9.64 0.24
N LYS A 113 3.27 -10.52 0.06
CA LYS A 113 4.47 -10.34 -0.78
C LYS A 113 4.78 -11.62 -1.54
N ALA A 114 5.81 -11.61 -2.39
CA ALA A 114 6.30 -12.82 -3.04
C ALA A 114 6.73 -13.89 -2.01
N ALA A 115 6.32 -15.13 -2.25
CA ALA A 115 6.59 -16.30 -1.41
C ALA A 115 8.01 -16.85 -1.61
N HIS A 116 9.00 -15.97 -1.51
CA HIS A 116 10.42 -16.27 -1.63
C HIS A 116 11.21 -15.55 -0.53
N PRO A 117 12.39 -16.06 -0.14
CA PRO A 117 13.40 -15.26 0.55
C PRO A 117 14.15 -14.38 -0.45
N CYS A 118 14.76 -13.30 0.03
CA CYS A 118 15.72 -12.53 -0.76
C CYS A 118 16.93 -13.38 -1.13
N ALA A 119 17.25 -13.47 -2.42
CA ALA A 119 18.39 -14.24 -2.94
C ALA A 119 19.77 -13.69 -2.53
N LEU A 120 19.84 -12.46 -2.01
CA LEU A 120 21.09 -11.81 -1.61
C LEU A 120 21.37 -11.87 -0.10
N CYS A 121 20.33 -11.70 0.72
CA CYS A 121 20.47 -11.60 2.18
C CYS A 121 19.60 -12.58 2.97
N GLY A 122 18.83 -13.44 2.29
CA GLY A 122 17.98 -14.44 2.91
C GLY A 122 16.73 -13.89 3.63
N ALA A 123 16.47 -12.58 3.59
CA ALA A 123 15.34 -11.98 4.29
C ALA A 123 13.99 -12.54 3.80
N GLU A 124 13.14 -12.95 4.74
CA GLU A 124 11.78 -13.42 4.50
C GLU A 124 10.72 -12.38 4.89
N ASP A 125 11.12 -11.23 5.41
CA ASP A 125 10.26 -10.19 5.99
C ASP A 125 10.33 -8.85 5.23
N SER A 126 10.96 -8.82 4.06
CA SER A 126 11.04 -7.64 3.20
C SER A 126 10.13 -7.78 1.98
N TYR A 127 9.73 -6.64 1.40
CA TYR A 127 9.13 -6.61 0.08
C TYR A 127 10.20 -6.92 -0.98
N LEU A 128 9.83 -7.68 -2.01
CA LEU A 128 10.77 -8.24 -2.98
C LEU A 128 10.50 -7.72 -4.39
N ASP A 129 11.57 -7.34 -5.07
CA ASP A 129 11.59 -7.09 -6.51
C ASP A 129 11.92 -8.40 -7.25
N GLU A 130 11.18 -8.65 -8.32
CA GLU A 130 11.44 -9.76 -9.24
C GLU A 130 12.40 -9.31 -10.36
N VAL A 131 13.56 -9.96 -10.44
CA VAL A 131 14.59 -9.71 -11.45
C VAL A 131 14.64 -10.88 -12.42
N ILE A 132 14.43 -10.61 -13.70
CA ILE A 132 14.62 -11.58 -14.78
C ILE A 132 16.13 -11.72 -15.04
N VAL A 133 16.66 -12.93 -14.93
CA VAL A 133 18.12 -13.18 -14.99
C VAL A 133 18.60 -13.78 -16.30
N ASP A 134 17.68 -14.29 -17.13
CA ASP A 134 18.00 -14.85 -18.44
C ASP A 134 16.79 -14.79 -19.40
N ASP A 135 17.04 -15.06 -20.69
CA ASP A 135 16.01 -15.13 -21.73
C ASP A 135 15.19 -16.42 -21.70
N ALA A 136 15.54 -17.39 -20.84
CA ALA A 136 14.85 -18.66 -20.67
C ALA A 136 13.77 -18.60 -19.56
N GLY A 137 13.59 -17.44 -18.93
CA GLY A 137 12.57 -17.21 -17.90
C GLY A 137 13.06 -17.42 -16.47
N GLY A 138 14.37 -17.50 -16.23
CA GLY A 138 14.97 -17.49 -14.92
C GLY A 138 14.64 -16.22 -14.14
N ARG A 139 14.36 -16.38 -12.84
CA ARG A 139 13.92 -15.30 -11.95
C ARG A 139 14.71 -15.33 -10.66
N MET A 140 14.97 -14.15 -10.12
CA MET A 140 15.58 -13.94 -8.81
C MET A 140 14.72 -12.93 -8.03
N PHE A 141 14.49 -13.18 -6.75
CA PHE A 141 13.77 -12.26 -5.87
C PHE A 141 14.76 -11.60 -4.93
N VAL A 142 14.75 -10.26 -4.86
CA VAL A 142 15.68 -9.50 -4.03
C VAL A 142 14.93 -8.43 -3.25
N CYS A 143 15.43 -8.03 -2.08
CA CYS A 143 14.86 -6.94 -1.31
C CYS A 143 14.73 -5.67 -2.15
N SER A 144 13.54 -5.07 -2.16
CA SER A 144 13.30 -3.76 -2.77
C SER A 144 14.01 -2.64 -1.99
N ASP A 145 14.03 -2.77 -0.65
CA ASP A 145 14.85 -1.93 0.21
C ASP A 145 16.32 -2.40 0.17
N THR A 146 17.12 -1.67 -0.59
CA THR A 146 18.54 -1.97 -0.80
C THR A 146 19.42 -1.63 0.41
N ASP A 147 19.02 -0.67 1.25
CA ASP A 147 19.74 -0.30 2.48
C ASP A 147 19.54 -1.38 3.55
N TYR A 148 18.29 -1.82 3.74
CA TYR A 148 17.97 -3.00 4.55
C TYR A 148 18.72 -4.25 4.07
N CYS A 149 18.76 -4.46 2.75
CA CYS A 149 19.48 -5.61 2.20
C CYS A 149 20.99 -5.54 2.43
N ALA A 150 21.60 -4.35 2.29
CA ALA A 150 23.03 -4.16 2.48
C ALA A 150 23.43 -4.38 3.94
N SER A 151 22.70 -3.76 4.88
CA SER A 151 22.97 -3.91 6.32
C SER A 151 22.93 -5.37 6.78
N ARG A 152 21.93 -6.16 6.36
CA ARG A 152 21.87 -7.61 6.67
C ARG A 152 23.05 -8.42 6.14
N ARG A 153 23.57 -8.04 4.97
CA ARG A 153 24.74 -8.72 4.36
C ARG A 153 26.02 -8.37 5.10
N GLU A 154 26.13 -7.15 5.62
CA GLU A 154 27.28 -6.72 6.42
C GLU A 154 27.30 -7.36 7.81
N THR A 155 26.13 -7.54 8.44
CA THR A 155 26.02 -8.16 9.77
C THR A 155 26.13 -9.69 9.76
N GLY A 156 26.16 -10.33 8.58
CA GLY A 156 26.26 -11.78 8.45
C GLY A 156 24.96 -12.51 8.78
N GLU A 157 23.82 -11.82 8.75
CA GLU A 157 22.48 -12.45 8.85
C GLU A 157 21.99 -13.04 7.52
N ALA A 158 22.81 -12.94 6.47
CA ALA A 158 22.66 -13.70 5.25
C ALA A 158 23.09 -15.15 5.52
N ALA A 159 22.10 -16.04 5.68
CA ALA A 159 22.31 -17.48 5.87
C ALA A 159 23.07 -18.13 4.71
#